data_AF-A0A9X1SPL2-F1
#
_entry.id   AF-A0A9X1SPL2-F1
#
_cell.length_a   1.000
_cell.length_b   1.000
_cell.length_c   1.000
_cell.angle_alpha   90.00
_cell.angle_beta   90.00
_cell.angle_gamma   90.00
#
_symmetry.space_group_name_H-M   'P 1'
#
loop_
_entity.id
_entity.type
_entity.pdbx_description
1 polymer ?
#
loop_
_entity_poly.entity_id
_entity_poly.type
_entity_poly.pdbx_seq_one_letter_code
_entity_poly.pdbx_strand_id
1 'polypeptide(L)'
;MIKQRKATDCGIATLANLLGTTYEDAHAMYGADRATYGVTIQETAAILFNEGYTTQYVPLTGFNKATGLAIQTISPEIITQKATKAIIQVLTPSGIIHQVFFDGKHIHDPSPKVTGPQPLSAYDCFVDALFVVKEPAWLVRKCAGEVAEVVVTGKVGSKGLKVPL
;
A
#
# COMPACT_ATOMS: atom_id res chain seq x y z
N MET A 1 4.44 -16.59 -2.22
CA MET A 1 3.28 -15.74 -1.88
C MET A 1 2.76 -16.16 -0.53
N ILE A 2 2.60 -15.21 0.40
CA ILE A 2 2.03 -15.42 1.72
C ILE A 2 0.50 -15.45 1.61
N LYS A 3 -0.12 -16.48 2.18
CA LYS A 3 -1.57 -16.68 2.20
C LYS A 3 -2.17 -16.17 3.50
N GLN A 4 -3.41 -15.68 3.40
CA GLN A 4 -4.24 -15.34 4.54
C GLN A 4 -4.61 -16.63 5.30
N ARG A 5 -4.59 -16.61 6.63
CA ARG A 5 -4.84 -17.77 7.51
C ARG A 5 -6.29 -17.79 8.01
N LYS A 6 -6.95 -16.64 8.04
CA LYS A 6 -8.34 -16.43 8.46
C LYS A 6 -9.10 -15.70 7.35
N ALA A 7 -10.43 -15.56 7.48
CA ALA A 7 -11.18 -14.76 6.50
C ALA A 7 -10.82 -13.26 6.55
N THR A 8 -10.35 -12.79 7.71
CA THR A 8 -10.16 -11.38 8.06
C THR A 8 -8.74 -10.87 7.86
N ASP A 9 -7.74 -11.74 7.64
CA ASP A 9 -6.32 -11.36 7.59
C ASP A 9 -5.78 -11.17 6.16
N CYS A 10 -6.65 -10.96 5.17
CA CYS A 10 -6.23 -10.66 3.79
C CYS A 10 -5.31 -9.44 3.71
N GLY A 11 -5.59 -8.37 4.47
CA GLY A 11 -4.73 -7.19 4.51
C GLY A 11 -3.37 -7.41 5.19
N ILE A 12 -3.29 -8.31 6.17
CA ILE A 12 -2.02 -8.71 6.80
C ILE A 12 -1.16 -9.46 5.79
N ALA A 13 -1.72 -10.48 5.13
CA ALA A 13 -1.01 -11.25 4.12
C ALA A 13 -0.59 -10.39 2.92
N THR A 14 -1.45 -9.48 2.48
CA THR A 14 -1.17 -8.53 1.40
C THR A 14 -0.03 -7.57 1.77
N LEU A 15 -0.01 -7.02 2.99
CA LEU A 15 1.12 -6.21 3.47
C LEU A 15 2.43 -7.02 3.51
N ALA A 16 2.38 -8.26 4.03
CA ALA A 16 3.54 -9.14 4.10
C ALA A 16 4.16 -9.39 2.71
N ASN A 17 3.31 -9.68 1.71
CA ASN A 17 3.75 -9.85 0.32
C ASN A 17 4.35 -8.57 -0.27
N LEU A 18 3.76 -7.40 0.01
CA LEU A 18 4.28 -6.12 -0.50
C LEU A 18 5.67 -5.80 0.05
N LEU A 19 5.84 -5.96 1.37
CA LEU A 19 7.09 -5.68 2.08
C LEU A 19 8.15 -6.77 1.86
N GLY A 20 7.76 -7.97 1.44
CA GLY A 20 8.66 -9.12 1.35
C GLY A 20 9.10 -9.63 2.72
N THR A 21 8.21 -9.54 3.71
CA THR A 21 8.45 -9.96 5.11
C THR A 21 7.57 -11.16 5.49
N THR A 22 7.68 -11.68 6.71
CA THR A 22 6.83 -12.79 7.18
C THR A 22 5.41 -12.32 7.52
N TYR A 23 4.47 -13.28 7.63
CA TYR A 23 3.11 -12.97 8.09
C TYR A 23 3.13 -12.42 9.52
N GLU A 24 3.94 -13.02 10.39
CA GLU A 24 4.11 -12.65 11.79
C GLU A 24 4.60 -11.21 11.93
N ASP A 25 5.62 -10.82 11.15
CA ASP A 25 6.16 -9.46 11.17
C ASP A 25 5.11 -8.44 10.71
N ALA A 26 4.41 -8.74 9.60
CA ALA A 26 3.32 -7.87 9.12
C ALA A 26 2.16 -7.79 10.13
N HIS A 27 1.81 -8.89 10.79
CA HIS A 27 0.77 -8.92 11.82
C HIS A 27 1.17 -8.05 13.02
N ALA A 28 2.43 -8.12 13.46
CA ALA A 28 2.94 -7.30 14.55
C ALA A 28 2.83 -5.80 14.26
N MET A 29 2.99 -5.37 13.00
CA MET A 29 2.84 -3.97 12.60
C MET A 29 1.42 -3.41 12.81
N TYR A 30 0.39 -4.26 12.74
CA TYR A 30 -1.00 -3.86 12.99
C TYR A 30 -1.40 -3.93 14.47
N GLY A 31 -0.65 -4.67 15.30
CA GLY A 31 -0.99 -4.99 16.68
C GLY A 31 -1.86 -6.25 16.86
N ALA A 32 -1.93 -6.75 18.10
CA ALA A 32 -2.40 -8.10 18.42
C ALA A 32 -3.87 -8.41 18.06
N ASP A 33 -4.74 -7.40 18.00
CA ASP A 33 -6.20 -7.61 17.86
C ASP A 33 -6.71 -7.59 16.42
N ARG A 34 -5.86 -7.24 15.45
CA ARG A 34 -6.30 -6.96 14.07
C ARG A 34 -6.56 -8.20 13.22
N ALA A 35 -6.03 -9.36 13.61
CA ALA A 35 -6.41 -10.63 12.99
C ALA A 35 -7.90 -10.99 13.19
N THR A 36 -8.60 -10.38 14.15
CA THR A 36 -10.01 -10.69 14.45
C THR A 36 -10.99 -9.88 13.60
N TYR A 37 -10.71 -8.60 13.37
CA TYR A 37 -11.66 -7.66 12.72
C TYR A 37 -11.26 -7.29 11.29
N GLY A 38 -10.06 -7.69 10.88
CA GLY A 38 -9.45 -7.22 9.64
C GLY A 38 -8.85 -5.83 9.78
N VAL A 39 -8.34 -5.34 8.65
CA VAL A 39 -7.59 -4.08 8.57
C VAL A 39 -8.12 -3.24 7.43
N THR A 40 -8.08 -1.93 7.63
CA THR A 40 -8.45 -0.93 6.62
C THR A 40 -7.24 -0.61 5.75
N ILE A 41 -7.46 -0.13 4.52
CA ILE A 41 -6.36 0.30 3.65
C ILE A 41 -5.66 1.56 4.19
N GLN A 42 -6.35 2.37 4.99
CA GLN A 42 -5.79 3.54 5.68
C GLN A 42 -4.79 3.12 6.77
N GLU A 43 -5.08 2.05 7.52
CA GLU A 43 -4.13 1.48 8.48
C GLU A 43 -2.89 0.94 7.78
N THR A 44 -3.08 0.25 6.66
CA THR A 44 -1.98 -0.16 5.78
C THR A 44 -1.12 1.03 5.34
N ALA A 45 -1.76 2.13 4.91
CA ALA A 45 -1.05 3.33 4.48
C ALA A 45 -0.24 3.97 5.62
N ALA A 46 -0.77 4.00 6.85
CA ALA A 46 -0.06 4.50 8.02
C ALA A 46 1.17 3.65 8.35
N ILE A 47 1.07 2.32 8.28
CA ILE A 47 2.22 1.41 8.47
C ILE A 47 3.27 1.65 7.38
N LEU A 48 2.86 1.70 6.12
CA LEU A 48 3.77 1.94 5.00
C LEU A 48 4.51 3.27 5.14
N PHE A 49 3.82 4.32 5.59
CA PHE A 49 4.44 5.61 5.89
C PHE A 49 5.51 5.49 6.98
N ASN A 50 5.23 4.78 8.08
CA ASN A 50 6.20 4.54 9.16
C ASN A 50 7.42 3.73 8.70
N GLU A 51 7.23 2.82 7.74
CA GLU A 51 8.29 2.04 7.09
C GLU A 51 9.06 2.83 6.01
N GLY A 52 8.78 4.13 5.87
CA GLY A 52 9.48 5.03 4.94
C GLY A 52 8.99 4.95 3.49
N TYR A 53 7.81 4.39 3.24
CA TYR A 53 7.21 4.40 1.91
C TYR A 53 6.35 5.65 1.70
N THR A 54 6.35 6.14 0.48
CA THR A 54 5.34 7.10 0.01
C THR A 54 4.16 6.32 -0.55
N THR A 55 2.96 6.71 -0.16
CA THR A 55 1.74 6.10 -0.67
C THR A 55 0.87 7.11 -1.40
N GLN A 56 0.21 6.65 -2.46
CA GLN A 56 -0.82 7.41 -3.17
C GLN A 56 -2.11 6.61 -3.15
N TYR A 57 -3.09 7.11 -2.40
CA TYR A 57 -4.44 6.56 -2.37
C TYR A 57 -5.25 7.05 -3.58
N VAL A 58 -5.97 6.14 -4.24
CA VAL A 58 -6.83 6.43 -5.39
C VAL A 58 -8.15 5.67 -5.25
N PRO A 59 -9.29 6.36 -5.11
CA PRO A 59 -10.60 5.73 -5.21
C PRO A 59 -10.86 5.32 -6.66
N LEU A 60 -11.25 4.06 -6.87
CA LEU A 60 -11.55 3.48 -8.18
C LEU A 60 -13.06 3.39 -8.42
N THR A 61 -13.48 3.05 -9.63
CA THR A 61 -14.91 3.07 -10.00
C THR A 61 -15.81 2.19 -9.11
N GLY A 62 -15.26 1.15 -8.47
CA GLY A 62 -15.98 0.33 -7.50
C GLY A 62 -16.19 1.00 -6.14
N PHE A 63 -15.51 2.10 -5.83
CA PHE A 63 -15.62 2.80 -4.54
C PHE A 63 -17.06 3.23 -4.22
N ASN A 64 -17.72 3.86 -5.18
CA ASN A 64 -19.09 4.35 -5.01
C ASN A 64 -20.06 3.18 -4.77
N LYS A 65 -19.85 2.05 -5.45
CA LYS A 65 -20.63 0.81 -5.25
C LYS A 65 -20.40 0.23 -3.85
N ALA A 66 -19.16 0.21 -3.38
CA ALA A 66 -18.81 -0.33 -2.06
C ALA A 66 -19.30 0.53 -0.89
N THR A 67 -19.34 1.86 -1.06
CA THR A 67 -19.59 2.81 0.04
C THR A 67 -20.98 3.44 -0.01
N GLY A 68 -21.67 3.41 -1.15
CA GLY A 68 -22.90 4.18 -1.37
C GLY A 68 -22.67 5.69 -1.52
N LEU A 69 -21.41 6.16 -1.52
CA LEU A 69 -21.06 7.55 -1.71
C LEU A 69 -21.00 7.88 -3.21
N ALA A 70 -21.28 9.14 -3.56
CA ALA A 70 -21.14 9.65 -4.91
C ALA A 70 -19.92 10.58 -4.98
N ILE A 71 -18.73 10.01 -5.09
CA ILE A 71 -17.49 10.78 -5.24
C ILE A 71 -16.90 10.60 -6.65
N GLN A 72 -15.96 11.48 -7.00
CA GLN A 72 -15.15 11.30 -8.20
C GLN A 72 -14.20 10.11 -8.02
N THR A 73 -14.22 9.21 -9.00
CA THR A 73 -13.41 7.98 -9.02
C THR A 73 -12.57 7.90 -10.28
N ILE A 74 -11.51 7.11 -10.26
CA ILE A 74 -10.63 6.87 -11.41
C ILE A 74 -10.89 5.47 -12.01
N SER A 75 -10.70 5.33 -13.33
CA SER A 75 -10.76 4.03 -14.01
C SER A 75 -9.72 3.05 -13.44
N PRO A 76 -10.05 1.76 -13.24
CA PRO A 76 -9.09 0.74 -12.80
C PRO A 76 -7.87 0.55 -13.73
N GLU A 77 -7.93 1.03 -14.98
CA GLU A 77 -6.79 1.05 -15.90
C GLU A 77 -5.56 1.77 -15.34
N ILE A 78 -5.74 2.69 -14.39
CA ILE A 78 -4.63 3.37 -13.72
C ILE A 78 -3.66 2.39 -13.01
N ILE A 79 -4.17 1.21 -12.59
CA ILE A 79 -3.36 0.16 -11.94
C ILE A 79 -2.25 -0.33 -12.88
N THR A 80 -2.61 -0.66 -14.12
CA THR A 80 -1.65 -1.14 -15.13
C THR A 80 -0.83 0.00 -15.72
N GLN A 81 -1.41 1.20 -15.89
CA GLN A 81 -0.69 2.38 -16.40
C GLN A 81 0.45 2.81 -15.47
N LYS A 82 0.25 2.76 -14.15
CA LYS A 82 1.31 3.12 -13.19
C LYS A 82 2.39 2.05 -13.08
N ALA A 83 2.05 0.77 -13.30
CA ALA A 83 2.96 -0.38 -13.23
C ALA A 83 3.86 -0.41 -11.97
N THR A 84 3.38 0.13 -10.85
CA THR A 84 4.07 0.11 -9.55
C THR A 84 3.36 -0.81 -8.58
N LYS A 85 4.05 -1.21 -7.51
CA LYS A 85 3.46 -2.00 -6.43
C LYS A 85 2.25 -1.27 -5.85
N ALA A 86 1.19 -2.02 -5.59
CA ALA A 86 0.00 -1.47 -4.95
C ALA A 86 -0.68 -2.49 -4.04
N ILE A 87 -1.39 -1.99 -3.05
CA ILE A 87 -2.43 -2.74 -2.35
C ILE A 87 -3.76 -2.28 -2.92
N ILE A 88 -4.62 -3.23 -3.28
CA ILE A 88 -5.87 -2.94 -3.98
C ILE A 88 -7.00 -3.54 -3.16
N GLN A 89 -8.04 -2.75 -2.87
CA GLN A 89 -9.29 -3.29 -2.38
C GLN A 89 -10.18 -3.67 -3.57
N VAL A 90 -10.73 -4.88 -3.51
CA VAL A 90 -11.71 -5.39 -4.48
C VAL A 90 -12.96 -5.81 -3.74
N LEU A 91 -14.10 -5.79 -4.42
CA LEU A 91 -15.31 -6.47 -3.94
C LEU A 91 -15.31 -7.89 -4.48
N THR A 92 -15.40 -8.88 -3.58
CA THR A 92 -15.64 -10.26 -3.98
C THR A 92 -17.04 -10.41 -4.58
N PRO A 93 -17.33 -11.53 -5.30
CA PRO A 93 -18.69 -11.81 -5.77
C PRO A 93 -19.75 -11.82 -4.67
N SER A 94 -19.37 -12.13 -3.43
CA SER A 94 -20.27 -12.10 -2.26
C SER A 94 -20.44 -10.70 -1.65
N GLY A 95 -19.88 -9.65 -2.26
CA GLY A 95 -19.96 -8.28 -1.77
C GLY A 95 -19.07 -7.95 -0.58
N ILE A 96 -18.09 -8.80 -0.28
CA ILE A 96 -17.15 -8.59 0.83
C ILE A 96 -15.92 -7.83 0.30
N ILE A 97 -15.44 -6.88 1.09
CA ILE A 97 -14.19 -6.16 0.79
C ILE A 97 -13.01 -7.09 1.03
N HIS A 98 -12.12 -7.18 0.05
CA HIS A 98 -10.93 -8.02 0.08
C HIS A 98 -9.70 -7.23 -0.37
N GLN A 99 -8.54 -7.46 0.26
CA GLN A 99 -7.28 -6.79 -0.09
C GLN A 99 -6.35 -7.74 -0.86
N VAL A 100 -5.87 -7.29 -2.01
CA VAL A 100 -4.92 -8.03 -2.87
C VAL A 100 -3.65 -7.22 -3.13
N PHE A 101 -2.53 -7.90 -3.35
CA PHE A 101 -1.25 -7.25 -3.66
C PHE A 101 -1.02 -7.22 -5.18
N PHE A 102 -0.72 -6.07 -5.76
CA PHE A 102 -0.25 -5.95 -7.14
C PHE A 102 1.25 -5.71 -7.16
N ASP A 103 2.02 -6.54 -7.86
CA ASP A 103 3.48 -6.46 -7.90
C ASP A 103 4.04 -5.50 -8.97
N GLY A 104 3.17 -4.80 -9.69
CA GLY A 104 3.49 -4.00 -10.88
C GLY A 104 3.11 -4.69 -12.19
N LYS A 105 2.80 -5.99 -12.17
CA LYS A 105 2.41 -6.78 -13.35
C LYS A 105 1.22 -7.71 -13.11
N HIS A 106 1.18 -8.41 -11.98
CA HIS A 106 0.14 -9.39 -11.63
C HIS A 106 -0.45 -9.11 -10.26
N ILE A 107 -1.68 -9.56 -10.06
CA ILE A 107 -2.33 -9.56 -8.75
C ILE A 107 -1.98 -10.86 -8.01
N HIS A 108 -1.57 -10.73 -6.76
CA HIS A 108 -1.31 -11.80 -5.82
C HIS A 108 -2.42 -11.81 -4.78
N ASP A 109 -3.39 -12.69 -4.99
CA ASP A 109 -4.51 -12.86 -4.07
C ASP A 109 -4.09 -13.72 -2.87
N PRO A 110 -4.15 -13.20 -1.64
CA PRO A 110 -3.76 -13.96 -0.46
C PRO A 110 -4.78 -15.05 -0.08
N SER A 111 -5.95 -15.12 -0.73
CA SER A 111 -6.94 -16.16 -0.48
C SER A 111 -6.35 -17.57 -0.67
N PRO A 112 -6.60 -18.52 0.25
CA PRO A 112 -6.10 -19.89 0.13
C PRO A 112 -6.72 -20.64 -1.05
N LYS A 113 -7.85 -20.16 -1.58
CA LYS A 113 -8.54 -20.77 -2.73
C LYS A 113 -7.92 -20.38 -4.07
N VAL A 114 -7.12 -19.32 -4.12
CA VAL A 114 -6.52 -18.82 -5.35
C VAL A 114 -5.12 -19.40 -5.52
N THR A 115 -4.86 -20.06 -6.63
CA THR A 115 -3.54 -20.62 -6.96
C THR A 115 -2.81 -19.71 -7.95
N GLY A 116 -1.64 -19.23 -7.56
CA GLY A 116 -0.79 -18.38 -8.40
C GLY A 116 -1.29 -16.95 -8.62
N PRO A 117 -0.54 -16.15 -9.39
CA PRO A 117 -0.91 -14.77 -9.73
C PRO A 117 -2.15 -14.73 -10.64
N GLN A 118 -2.98 -13.71 -10.46
CA GLN A 118 -4.21 -13.48 -11.21
C GLN A 118 -4.06 -12.26 -12.14
N PRO A 119 -4.68 -12.29 -13.33
CA PRO A 119 -4.84 -11.10 -14.16
C PRO A 119 -5.86 -10.14 -13.52
N LEU A 120 -5.81 -8.85 -13.89
CA LEU A 120 -6.83 -7.87 -13.44
C LEU A 120 -8.24 -8.29 -13.84
N SER A 121 -8.40 -8.93 -15.01
CA SER A 121 -9.70 -9.41 -15.51
C SER A 121 -10.35 -10.50 -14.65
N ALA A 122 -9.65 -11.03 -13.64
CA ALA A 122 -10.25 -11.95 -12.67
C ALA A 122 -11.12 -11.23 -11.63
N TYR A 123 -11.14 -9.90 -11.62
CA TYR A 123 -11.87 -9.08 -10.65
C TYR A 123 -12.82 -8.12 -11.36
N ASP A 124 -14.09 -8.18 -10.99
CA ASP A 124 -15.14 -7.36 -11.61
C ASP A 124 -15.26 -5.97 -10.99
N CYS A 125 -14.70 -5.78 -9.78
CA CYS A 125 -14.96 -4.58 -9.01
C CYS A 125 -13.75 -4.17 -8.17
N PHE A 126 -13.04 -3.16 -8.66
CA PHE A 126 -11.92 -2.51 -7.99
C PHE A 126 -12.44 -1.32 -7.18
N VAL A 127 -12.27 -1.36 -5.87
CA VAL A 127 -12.80 -0.38 -4.91
C VAL A 127 -11.86 0.81 -4.82
N ASP A 128 -10.62 0.58 -4.43
CA ASP A 128 -9.57 1.59 -4.39
C ASP A 128 -8.18 0.94 -4.50
N ALA A 129 -7.16 1.77 -4.70
CA ALA A 129 -5.78 1.35 -4.75
C ALA A 129 -4.88 2.28 -3.94
N LEU A 130 -3.95 1.68 -3.22
CA LEU A 130 -2.86 2.34 -2.52
C LEU A 130 -1.56 2.00 -3.27
N PHE A 131 -1.16 2.90 -4.16
CA PHE A 131 0.11 2.78 -4.88
C PHE A 131 1.27 3.12 -3.95
N VAL A 132 2.36 2.37 -4.07
CA VAL A 132 3.47 2.44 -3.13
C VAL A 132 4.78 2.68 -3.90
N VAL A 133 5.56 3.65 -3.44
CA VAL A 133 6.92 3.93 -3.92
C VAL A 133 7.85 4.00 -2.72
N LYS A 134 8.99 3.30 -2.80
CA LYS A 134 10.04 3.38 -1.78
C LYS A 134 10.96 4.54 -2.12
N GLU A 135 10.59 5.73 -1.67
CA GLU A 135 11.48 6.90 -1.71
C GLU A 135 12.35 6.95 -0.44
N PRO A 136 13.55 7.54 -0.48
CA PRO A 136 14.27 7.87 0.74
C PRO A 136 13.41 8.79 1.63
N ALA A 137 13.30 8.47 2.92
CA ALA A 137 12.43 9.19 3.88
C ALA A 137 12.63 10.72 3.93
N TRP A 138 13.76 11.25 3.44
CA TRP A 138 14.07 12.68 3.38
C TRP A 138 13.40 13.43 2.22
N LEU A 139 12.95 12.75 1.16
CA LEU A 139 12.19 13.37 0.06
C LEU A 139 10.74 13.68 0.44
N VAL A 140 10.16 12.89 1.35
CA VAL A 140 8.75 13.02 1.78
C VAL A 140 8.53 14.24 2.68
N ARG A 141 9.56 14.73 3.37
CA ARG A 141 9.46 15.91 4.25
C ARG A 141 9.38 17.26 3.52
N LYS A 142 9.50 17.31 2.19
CA LYS A 142 9.58 18.58 1.45
C LYS A 142 8.24 19.30 1.22
N CYS A 143 7.10 18.71 1.62
CA CYS A 143 5.78 19.31 1.46
C CYS A 143 5.10 19.61 2.81
N ALA A 144 5.79 20.29 3.72
CA ALA A 144 5.16 20.92 4.89
C ALA A 144 6.04 22.08 5.38
N GLY A 145 5.86 23.26 4.79
CA GLY A 145 6.42 24.52 5.26
C GLY A 145 7.91 24.71 4.96
N GLU A 146 8.27 25.90 4.47
CA GLU A 146 9.63 26.37 4.22
C GLU A 146 10.60 25.96 5.35
N VAL A 147 11.77 25.37 5.02
CA VAL A 147 13.11 25.91 5.32
C VAL A 147 14.19 25.20 4.45
N ALA A 148 14.99 26.03 3.80
CA ALA A 148 16.36 25.85 3.28
C ALA A 148 16.68 24.71 2.28
N GLU A 149 17.08 25.17 1.10
CA GLU A 149 17.96 24.48 0.17
C GLU A 149 19.27 24.07 0.87
N VAL A 150 19.54 22.76 0.92
CA VAL A 150 20.91 22.27 1.05
C VAL A 150 21.18 21.35 -0.13
N VAL A 151 21.71 21.94 -1.20
CA VAL A 151 22.42 21.19 -2.23
C VAL A 151 23.75 20.77 -1.60
N VAL A 152 23.84 19.54 -1.10
CA VAL A 152 25.15 18.89 -0.91
C VAL A 152 25.44 18.07 -2.15
N THR A 153 26.04 18.73 -3.15
CA THR A 153 26.87 18.03 -4.15
C THR A 153 28.12 17.53 -3.45
N GLY A 154 28.00 16.41 -2.75
CA GLY A 154 29.12 15.81 -2.03
C GLY A 154 30.11 15.12 -2.97
N LYS A 155 31.11 15.86 -3.47
CA LYS A 155 32.48 15.35 -3.39
C LYS A 155 32.96 15.65 -1.96
N VAL A 156 33.24 14.59 -1.21
CA VAL A 156 33.67 14.67 0.19
C VAL A 156 34.97 15.45 0.29
N GLY A 157 34.90 16.62 0.93
CA GLY A 157 36.05 17.42 1.35
C GLY A 157 35.82 17.84 2.80
N SER A 158 36.60 17.27 3.70
CA SER A 158 36.57 17.55 5.13
C SER A 158 36.97 19.00 5.42
N LYS A 159 36.11 19.74 6.15
CA LYS A 159 36.52 20.76 7.12
C LYS A 159 35.32 21.14 7.99
N GLY A 160 35.53 21.05 9.31
CA GLY A 160 34.50 21.11 10.33
C GLY A 160 33.82 22.47 10.47
N LEU A 161 32.58 22.40 10.97
CA LEU A 161 31.78 23.57 11.32
C LEU A 161 31.76 23.71 12.85
N LYS A 162 32.21 24.86 13.37
CA LYS A 162 32.02 25.27 14.77
C LYS A 162 30.62 25.87 14.92
N VAL A 163 29.93 25.49 15.99
CA VAL A 163 28.62 26.02 16.38
C VAL A 163 28.84 27.15 17.40
N PRO A 164 28.28 28.35 17.24
CA PRO A 164 28.17 29.30 18.33
C PRO A 164 26.89 29.04 19.15
N LEU A 165 27.01 29.21 20.47
CA LEU A 165 25.94 29.16 21.47
C LEU A 165 24.83 30.17 21.21
#